data_AF-A0A353GFG2-F1
#
_entry.id   AF-A0A353GFG2-F1
#
_cell.length_a   1.000
_cell.length_b   1.000
_cell.length_c   1.000
_cell.angle_alpha   90.00
_cell.angle_beta   90.00
_cell.angle_gamma   90.00
#
_symmetry.space_group_name_H-M   'P 1'
#
loop_
_entity.id
_entity.type
_entity.pdbx_description
1 polymer ?
#
loop_
_entity_poly.entity_id
_entity_poly.type
_entity_poly.pdbx_seq_one_letter_code
_entity_poly.pdbx_strand_id
1 'polypeptide(L)' 'MIAQNDIFKCAKCGNIVEVLHAGGGELTCCGAPMTQLVENTTDAAKEKHV' A
#
# COMPACT_ATOMS: atom_id res chain seq x y z
N MET A 1 5.64 10.20 -2.70
CA MET A 1 6.78 9.90 -1.82
C MET A 1 6.27 9.00 -0.72
N ILE A 2 7.06 8.02 -0.29
CA ILE A 2 6.65 7.10 0.78
C ILE A 2 6.68 7.86 2.11
N ALA A 3 5.62 7.73 2.91
CA ALA A 3 5.48 8.32 4.22
C ALA A 3 5.27 7.24 5.29
N GLN A 4 5.51 7.62 6.55
CA GLN A 4 5.17 6.77 7.69
C GLN A 4 3.64 6.54 7.73
N ASN A 5 3.23 5.33 8.09
CA ASN A 5 1.86 4.79 8.11
C ASN A 5 1.25 4.48 6.74
N ASP A 6 1.96 4.71 5.62
CA ASP A 6 1.49 4.25 4.32
C ASP A 6 1.35 2.71 4.31
N ILE A 7 0.28 2.21 3.70
CA ILE A 7 0.03 0.78 3.52
C ILE A 7 0.35 0.36 2.09
N PHE A 8 1.11 -0.72 1.93
CA PHE A 8 1.46 -1.28 0.61
C PHE A 8 1.07 -2.74 0.50
N LYS A 9 0.60 -3.14 -0.69
CA LYS A 9 0.25 -4.52 -1.01
C LYS A 9 1.00 -5.05 -2.23
N CYS A 10 1.50 -6.28 -2.14
CA CYS A 10 2.00 -7.02 -3.29
C CYS A 10 0.84 -7.65 -4.05
N ALA A 11 0.66 -7.31 -5.32
CA ALA A 11 -0.39 -7.87 -6.17
C ALA A 11 -0.16 -9.36 -6.53
N LYS A 12 1.07 -9.87 -6.38
CA LYS A 12 1.43 -11.25 -6.75
C LYS A 12 1.22 -12.24 -5.60
N CYS A 13 1.83 -12.00 -4.44
CA CYS A 13 1.75 -12.92 -3.29
C CYS A 13 0.76 -12.49 -2.21
N GLY A 14 0.23 -11.27 -2.27
CA GLY A 14 -0.76 -10.77 -1.32
C GLY A 14 -0.19 -10.16 -0.04
N ASN A 15 1.14 -10.12 0.16
CA ASN A 15 1.75 -9.48 1.33
C ASN A 15 1.31 -8.02 1.48
N ILE A 16 0.95 -7.63 2.71
CA ILE A 16 0.60 -6.26 3.09
C ILE A 16 1.54 -5.80 4.19
N VAL A 17 2.09 -4.61 4.05
CA VAL A 17 3.04 -4.01 5.01
C VAL A 17 2.69 -2.55 5.26
N GLU A 18 3.01 -2.08 6.46
CA GLU A 18 2.91 -0.67 6.87
C GLU A 18 4.32 -0.07 6.98
N VAL A 19 4.47 1.18 6.57
CA VAL A 19 5.75 1.90 6.66
C VAL A 19 5.93 2.48 8.06
N LEU A 20 6.89 1.96 8.82
CA LEU A 20 7.25 2.51 10.13
C LEU A 20 8.30 3.64 10.05
N HIS A 21 9.12 3.63 9.00
CA HIS A 21 10.12 4.67 8.75
C HIS A 21 10.28 4.90 7.25
N ALA A 22 10.07 6.13 6.80
CA ALA A 22 10.17 6.48 5.39
C ALA A 22 11.63 6.54 4.93
N GLY A 23 11.90 5.97 3.75
CA GLY A 23 13.17 6.09 3.04
C GLY A 23 12.94 6.50 1.59
N GLY A 24 14.01 6.81 0.85
CA GLY A 24 13.92 7.28 -0.54
C GLY A 24 13.76 6.18 -1.60
N GLY A 25 13.78 4.90 -1.21
CA GLY A 25 13.68 3.76 -2.12
C GLY A 25 12.24 3.34 -2.42
N GLU A 26 12.05 2.58 -3.50
CA GLU A 26 10.76 1.98 -3.85
C GLU A 26 10.59 0.59 -3.20
N LEU A 27 9.40 0.31 -2.65
CA LEU A 27 9.09 -0.99 -2.05
C LEU A 27 8.85 -2.04 -3.14
N THR A 28 9.66 -3.10 -3.14
CA THR A 28 9.58 -4.19 -4.11
C THR A 28 9.27 -5.52 -3.42
N CYS A 29 8.33 -6.30 -3.97
CA CYS A 29 8.03 -7.64 -3.53
C CYS A 29 7.75 -8.55 -4.75
N CYS A 30 8.28 -9.78 -4.75
CA CYS A 30 8.17 -10.72 -5.88
C CYS A 30 8.69 -10.12 -7.22
N GLY A 31 9.77 -9.35 -7.15
CA GLY A 31 10.43 -8.75 -8.31
C GLY A 31 9.61 -7.66 -9.03
N ALA A 32 8.61 -7.08 -8.37
CA ALA A 32 7.85 -5.94 -8.89
C ALA A 32 7.58 -4.91 -7.78
N PRO A 33 7.38 -3.63 -8.14
CA PRO A 33 6.92 -2.62 -7.20
C PRO A 33 5.62 -3.02 -6.51
N MET A 34 5.52 -2.71 -5.22
CA MET A 34 4.29 -2.86 -4.44
C MET A 34 3.33 -1.71 -4.73
N THR A 35 2.02 -1.96 -4.58
CA THR A 35 0.98 -0.96 -4.78
C THR A 35 0.67 -0.26 -3.45
N GLN A 36 0.75 1.07 -3.40
CA GLN A 36 0.25 1.84 -2.25
C GLN A 36 -1.28 1.74 -2.20
N LEU A 37 -1.81 1.36 -1.06
CA LEU A 37 -3.24 1.34 -0.79
C LEU A 37 -3.64 2.69 -0.18
N VAL A 38 -3.95 3.64 -1.05
CA VAL A 38 -4.47 4.94 -0.63
C VAL A 38 -5.91 4.79 -0.18
N GLU A 39 -6.21 5.29 1.02
CA GLU A 39 -7.52 5.19 1.64
C GLU A 39 -8.60 5.83 0.76
N ASN A 40 -9.82 5.29 0.81
CA ASN A 40 -10.98 5.89 0.15
C ASN A 40 -10.86 6.06 -1.39
N THR A 41 -9.96 5.33 -2.04
CA THR A 41 -9.78 5.36 -3.51
C THR A 41 -10.46 4.22 -4.26
N THR A 42 -10.89 3.18 -3.56
CA THR A 42 -11.63 2.08 -4.18
C THR A 42 -13.09 2.48 -4.38
N ASP A 43 -13.66 2.15 -5.54
CA ASP A 43 -15.09 2.31 -5.81
C ASP A 43 -15.88 1.21 -5.06
N ALA A 44 -16.03 1.42 -3.76
CA ALA A 44 -16.77 0.57 -2.85
C ALA A 44 -17.91 1.36 -2.20
N ALA A 45 -18.93 0.64 -1.74
CA ALA A 45 -20.03 1.19 -0.98
C ALA A 45 -19.51 1.93 0.27
N LYS A 46 -19.57 3.27 0.24
CA LYS A 46 -19.01 4.15 1.28
C LYS A 46 -19.66 3.93 2.64
N GLU A 47 -20.95 3.63 2.67
CA GLU A 47 -21.69 3.40 3.92
C GLU A 47 -21.24 2.15 4.68
N LYS A 48 -20.47 1.27 4.04
CA LYS A 48 -19.89 0.06 4.63
C LYS A 48 -18.37 0.12 4.82
N HIS A 49 -17.69 1.07 4.16
CA HIS A 49 -16.22 1.09 4.03
C HIS A 49 -15.66 2.52 4.05
N VAL A 50 -16.13 3.37 4.97
CA VAL A 50 -15.60 4.74 5.20
C VAL A 50 -14.10 4.72 5.49
#